data_AF-A0A973SNW1-F1
#
_entry.id   AF-A0A973SNW1-F1
#
_cell.length_a   1.000
_cell.length_b   1.000
_cell.length_c   1.000
_cell.angle_alpha   90.00
_cell.angle_beta   90.00
_cell.angle_gamma   90.00
#
_symmetry.space_group_name_H-M   'P 1'
#
loop_
_entity.id
_entity.type
_entity.pdbx_description
1 polymer ?
#
loop_
_entity_poly.entity_id
_entity_poly.type
_entity_poly.pdbx_seq_one_letter_code
_entity_poly.pdbx_strand_id
1 'polypeptide(L)' 'MIISEVRVTPVAFRDPPLLNAAGVHEPWALRTVVEVVSAEGVYGLGETYGDL' A
#
# COMPACT_ATOMS: atom_id res chain seq x y z
N MET A 1 14.12 14.82 14.23
CA MET A 1 13.04 13.95 13.72
C MET A 1 13.46 12.51 13.95
N ILE A 2 12.78 11.85 14.89
CA ILE A 2 12.99 10.44 15.22
C ILE A 2 11.72 9.70 14.84
N ILE A 3 11.84 8.59 14.11
CA ILE A 3 10.72 7.69 13.83
C ILE A 3 10.51 6.79 15.06
N SER A 4 9.31 6.81 15.64
CA SER A 4 8.95 6.02 16.82
C SER A 4 8.12 4.78 16.48
N GLU A 5 7.37 4.81 15.38
CA GLU A 5 6.54 3.69 14.96
C GLU A 5 6.44 3.61 13.43
N VAL A 6 6.33 2.38 12.92
CA VAL A 6 5.99 2.11 11.51
C VAL A 6 4.85 1.10 11.49
N ARG A 7 3.76 1.45 10.80
CA ARG A 7 2.62 0.55 10.55
C ARG A 7 2.57 0.20 9.07
N VAL A 8 2.34 -1.07 8.79
CA VAL A 8 2.22 -1.60 7.44
C VAL A 8 0.82 -2.20 7.31
N THR A 9 -0.01 -1.58 6.46
CA THR A 9 -1.41 -1.96 6.28
C THR A 9 -1.62 -2.46 4.86
N PRO A 10 -1.83 -3.77 4.67
CA PRO A 10 -2.26 -4.31 3.39
C PRO A 10 -3.67 -3.83 3.05
N VAL A 11 -3.88 -3.44 1.79
CA VAL A 11 -5.16 -2.96 1.27
C VAL A 11 -5.49 -3.73 -0.01
N ALA A 12 -6.70 -4.26 -0.07
CA ALA A 12 -7.26 -4.86 -1.28
C ALA A 12 -8.50 -4.08 -1.71
N PHE A 13 -8.60 -3.75 -2.99
CA PHE A 13 -9.79 -3.11 -3.57
C PHE A 13 -10.13 -3.70 -4.93
N ARG A 14 -11.39 -3.54 -5.35
CA ARG A 14 -11.89 -4.13 -6.58
C ARG A 14 -11.20 -3.55 -7.79
N ASP A 15 -10.67 -4.42 -8.64
CA ASP A 15 -10.10 -4.06 -9.92
C ASP A 15 -10.94 -4.70 -11.05
N PRO A 16 -11.39 -3.94 -12.05
CA PRO A 16 -12.10 -4.51 -13.20
C PRO A 16 -11.20 -5.47 -14.01
N PRO A 17 -11.77 -6.40 -14.79
CA PRO A 17 -10.98 -7.33 -15.61
C PRO A 17 -10.39 -6.64 -16.85
N LEU A 18 -9.40 -5.77 -16.64
CA LEU A 18 -8.72 -5.01 -17.69
C LEU A 18 -7.70 -5.88 -18.41
N LEU A 19 -7.71 -5.88 -19.75
CA LEU A 19 -6.75 -6.62 -20.56
C LEU A 19 -5.46 -5.82 -20.78
N ASN A 20 -4.31 -6.49 -20.72
CA ASN A 20 -3.00 -5.96 -21.07
C ASN A 20 -2.11 -7.08 -21.66
N ALA A 21 -0.84 -6.78 -21.98
CA ALA A 21 0.07 -7.76 -22.59
C ALA A 21 0.39 -8.97 -21.71
N ALA A 22 0.20 -8.87 -20.39
CA ALA A 22 0.41 -9.94 -19.42
C ALA A 22 -0.87 -10.76 -19.14
N GLY A 23 -2.02 -10.38 -19.70
CA GLY A 23 -3.28 -11.09 -19.50
C GLY A 23 -4.41 -10.16 -19.10
N VAL A 24 -5.20 -10.57 -18.10
CA VAL A 24 -6.31 -9.79 -17.54
C VAL A 24 -6.04 -9.50 -16.06
N HIS A 25 -6.40 -8.31 -15.61
CA HIS A 25 -6.31 -7.95 -14.19
C HIS A 25 -7.08 -8.94 -13.32
N GLU A 26 -6.50 -9.24 -12.15
CA GLU A 26 -7.17 -10.02 -11.12
C GLU A 26 -8.32 -9.22 -10.48
N PRO A 27 -9.30 -9.86 -9.82
CA PRO A 27 -10.44 -9.15 -9.23
C PRO A 27 -10.11 -8.14 -8.12
N TRP A 28 -8.88 -8.20 -7.59
CA TRP A 28 -8.38 -7.38 -6.49
C TRP A 28 -7.00 -6.81 -6.81
N ALA A 29 -6.88 -5.49 -6.81
CA ALA A 29 -5.59 -4.82 -6.78
C ALA A 29 -5.10 -4.76 -5.32
N LEU A 30 -3.84 -5.15 -5.11
CA LEU A 30 -3.21 -5.17 -3.80
C LEU A 30 -2.23 -4.03 -3.66
N ARG A 31 -2.34 -3.26 -2.58
CA ARG A 31 -1.43 -2.18 -2.21
C ARG A 31 -1.04 -2.30 -0.76
N THR A 32 0.07 -1.69 -0.40
CA THR A 32 0.53 -1.60 0.98
C THR A 32 0.67 -0.13 1.35
N VAL A 33 -0.08 0.31 2.37
CA VAL A 33 0.09 1.63 2.98
C VAL A 33 1.14 1.52 4.08
N VAL A 34 2.17 2.35 3.98
CA VAL A 34 3.22 2.52 4.99
C VAL A 34 2.95 3.81 5.74
N GLU A 35 2.66 3.69 7.02
CA GLU A 35 2.53 4.84 7.92
C GLU A 35 3.74 4.90 8.84
N VAL A 36 4.35 6.07 8.92
CA VAL A 36 5.49 6.37 9.79
C VAL A 36 5.04 7.43 10.78
N VAL A 37 5.19 7.15 12.07
CA VAL A 37 4.89 8.11 13.14
C VAL A 37 6.20 8.57 13.77
N SER A 38 6.40 9.89 13.84
CA SER A 38 7.54 10.47 14.54
C SER A 38 7.28 10.55 16.04
N ALA A 39 8.35 10.63 16.85
CA ALA A 39 8.24 10.81 18.28
C ALA A 39 7.51 12.12 18.66
N GLU A 40 7.49 13.09 17.75
CA GLU A 40 6.77 14.36 17.87
C GLU A 40 5.29 14.27 17.41
N GLY A 41 4.81 13.08 17.06
CA GLY A 41 3.42 12.82 16.65
C GLY A 41 3.10 13.20 15.20
N VAL A 42 4.11 13.43 14.36
CA VAL A 42 3.92 13.72 12.93
C VAL A 42 3.75 12.42 12.15
N TYR A 43 2.79 12.40 11.23
CA TYR A 43 2.50 11.26 10.37
C TYR A 43 3.11 11.45 8.97
N GLY A 44 3.81 10.44 8.48
CA GLY A 44 4.21 10.29 7.09
C GLY A 44 3.49 9.09 6.47
N LEU A 45 2.98 9.25 5.25
CA LEU A 45 2.27 8.20 4.53
C LEU A 45 2.97 7.92 3.20
N GLY A 46 3.10 6.64 2.88
CA GLY A 46 3.55 6.14 1.58
C GLY A 46 2.69 4.97 1.11
N GLU A 47 2.71 4.71 -0.18
CA GLU A 47 1.99 3.60 -0.79
C GLU A 47 2.93 2.86 -1.76
N THR A 48 2.93 1.53 -1.71
CA THR A 48 3.69 0.67 -2.62
C THR A 48 2.86 -0.53 -3.08
N TYR A 49 3.43 -1.38 -3.92
CA TYR A 49 2.83 -2.64 -4.35
C TYR A 49 2.57 -3.58 -3.18
N GLY A 50 1.52 -4.40 -3.28
CA GLY A 50 1.12 -5.40 -2.29
C GLY A 50 1.54 -6.81 -2.65
N ASP A 51 2.67 -6.98 -3.35
CA ASP A 51 3.24 -8.25 -3.80
C ASP A 51 4.42 -8.72 -2.91
N LEU A 52 4.89 -9.94 -3.17
CA LEU A 52 5.95 -10.67 -2.44
C LEU A 52 7.29 -10.59 -3.18
#